data_AF-A0A6P6UYU0-F1
#
_entry.id   AF-A0A6P6UYU0-F1
#
_cell.length_a   1.000
_cell.length_b   1.000
_cell.length_c   1.000
_cell.angle_alpha   90.00
_cell.angle_beta   90.00
_cell.angle_gamma   90.00
#
_symmetry.space_group_name_H-M   'P 1'
#
loop_
_entity.id
_entity.type
_entity.pdbx_description
1 polymer ?
#
loop_
_entity_poly.entity_id
_entity_poly.type
_entity_poly.pdbx_seq_one_letter_code
_entity_poly.pdbx_strand_id
1 'polypeptide(L)'
;MTVVPMDATASGTSSVQCHNIAEQPIAALVIPDQPIVALTTSPLPTFERQQRHCYGNVSPGEFPLSANPSIVLHVLTGCNLDPQDLAKLEATCSFFRQPAHFAPDYELSMAELAALDMCQKRAIFKPMTDEERQDLKQRCGGSWKLVLRYLLAGEVCSRREKSQAIAGPGHSIAVTSKGVVYSFGSNSSGQLGQGTTEEDWRPRPIRSLEGVRIIQAAAGAGRTMLISDAGRVYAFGKDSFGDAEYGAQGSRLVTTPQLVESLKDVFVVQAAIGNFFTAVLSREGRVYTFSWGNETKLGHQTEPNDLEPRPLLGALENIPVVQIAAGYCYLLALACQPTGMSVYSVGCGLGGKLGHGTRTDEKYPRLIEQFQNLNLQPVVVAAGAWHAAVVGKDGRVCTWGWGRYGCLGHGNEDCESIPKVVEALSNVKAVNVATGDYTTFVVSDAGDVYSFGCGESSSLGHNTGAVDGQVNRHTNVLSPEIVTSLKQVNERVVQISLTNSIYWNAHTFALTDSGKLYAFGAGDKGQLGIELVSNQTERAKPERVDIDLS
;
A
#
# COMPACT_ATOMS: atom_id res chain seq x y z
N MET A 1 -0.36 59.33 38.66
CA MET A 1 0.27 60.56 38.12
C MET A 1 1.06 60.12 36.90
N THR A 2 0.50 60.41 35.70
CA THR A 2 1.10 61.28 34.65
C THR A 2 2.18 60.58 33.83
N VAL A 3 2.33 60.65 32.51
CA VAL A 3 1.61 61.08 31.30
C VAL A 3 2.54 60.61 30.14
N VAL A 4 1.95 60.24 28.99
CA VAL A 4 2.52 59.81 27.68
C VAL A 4 3.44 60.91 27.05
N PRO A 5 4.49 60.66 26.20
CA PRO A 5 4.28 60.53 24.73
C PRO A 5 5.32 59.83 23.79
N MET A 6 4.78 59.44 22.62
CA MET A 6 5.27 59.52 21.21
C MET A 6 6.50 58.75 20.66
N ASP A 7 6.19 57.87 19.71
CA ASP A 7 6.62 57.74 18.29
C ASP A 7 8.07 57.69 17.78
N ALA A 8 8.23 56.68 16.89
CA ALA A 8 8.96 56.59 15.61
C ALA A 8 10.50 56.56 15.55
N THR A 9 11.07 55.48 14.98
CA THR A 9 11.78 55.48 13.67
C THR A 9 12.37 54.11 13.31
N ALA A 10 12.57 53.91 12.01
CA ALA A 10 12.82 52.65 11.30
C ALA A 10 14.30 52.21 11.22
N SER A 11 14.51 50.89 11.00
CA SER A 11 15.59 50.27 10.21
C SER A 11 15.25 48.76 10.11
N GLY A 12 15.39 47.99 9.04
CA GLY A 12 16.03 48.13 7.75
C GLY A 12 16.43 46.70 7.34
N THR A 13 15.64 46.03 6.50
CA THR A 13 15.96 44.69 5.95
C THR A 13 16.59 44.82 4.56
N SER A 14 17.69 44.09 4.38
CA SER A 14 18.53 44.01 3.18
C SER A 14 17.80 43.39 1.98
N SER A 15 17.89 44.04 0.82
CA SER A 15 17.43 43.54 -0.47
C SER A 15 18.46 42.59 -1.10
N VAL A 16 18.01 41.43 -1.55
CA VAL A 16 18.76 40.54 -2.46
C VAL A 16 18.34 40.89 -3.88
N GLN A 17 19.29 41.35 -4.70
CA GLN A 17 19.11 41.60 -6.13
C GLN A 17 19.31 40.31 -6.92
N CYS A 18 18.32 39.92 -7.73
CA CYS A 18 18.52 38.93 -8.80
C CYS A 18 18.70 39.66 -10.13
N HIS A 19 19.82 39.38 -10.79
CA HIS A 19 20.25 39.98 -12.06
C HIS A 19 19.37 39.54 -13.24
N ASN A 20 18.98 40.51 -14.07
CA ASN A 20 18.38 40.29 -15.39
C ASN A 20 19.44 39.75 -16.36
N ILE A 21 19.12 38.64 -17.04
CA ILE A 21 19.88 38.12 -18.17
C ILE A 21 19.59 39.00 -19.39
N ALA A 22 20.63 39.58 -19.98
CA ALA A 22 20.55 40.37 -21.22
C ALA A 22 20.64 39.43 -22.44
N GLU A 23 19.71 39.57 -23.37
CA GLU A 23 19.79 38.94 -24.70
C GLU A 23 20.85 39.65 -25.56
N GLN A 24 21.77 38.88 -26.15
CA GLN A 24 22.72 39.35 -27.16
C GLN A 24 22.12 39.19 -28.57
N PRO A 25 22.41 40.11 -29.52
CA PRO A 25 21.95 39.98 -30.90
C PRO A 25 22.90 39.09 -31.73
N ILE A 26 22.33 38.18 -32.52
CA ILE A 26 23.06 37.35 -33.48
C ILE A 26 23.32 38.18 -34.76
N ALA A 27 24.58 38.20 -35.18
CA ALA A 27 25.07 38.89 -36.36
C ALA A 27 24.55 38.28 -37.68
N ALA A 28 24.24 39.16 -38.62
CA ALA A 28 23.83 38.83 -39.98
C ALA A 28 25.01 38.32 -40.83
N LEU A 29 24.76 37.25 -41.60
CA LEU A 29 25.59 36.84 -42.73
C LEU A 29 24.79 37.01 -44.03
N VAL A 30 25.39 37.76 -44.95
CA VAL A 30 24.88 38.14 -46.27
C VAL A 30 25.16 37.05 -47.30
N ILE A 31 24.16 36.66 -48.10
CA ILE A 31 24.35 36.16 -49.48
C ILE A 31 23.18 36.71 -50.35
N PRO A 32 23.45 37.27 -51.55
CA PRO A 32 22.43 37.87 -52.43
C PRO A 32 21.95 36.88 -53.51
N ASP A 33 20.65 36.90 -53.83
CA ASP A 33 20.09 36.97 -55.21
C ASP A 33 18.61 36.51 -55.30
N GLN A 34 17.76 37.44 -55.78
CA GLN A 34 16.56 37.25 -56.63
C GLN A 34 15.18 36.82 -56.04
N PRO A 35 14.04 37.12 -56.72
CA PRO A 35 12.98 37.98 -56.17
C PRO A 35 11.71 37.29 -55.66
N ILE A 36 10.95 38.11 -54.93
CA ILE A 36 9.66 37.92 -54.28
C ILE A 36 8.55 37.52 -55.27
N VAL A 37 7.82 36.44 -54.96
CA VAL A 37 6.44 36.23 -55.41
C VAL A 37 5.57 35.91 -54.19
N ALA A 38 4.53 36.74 -54.03
CA ALA A 38 3.61 36.73 -52.90
C ALA A 38 2.69 35.51 -52.90
N LEU A 39 2.53 34.87 -51.73
CA LEU A 39 1.38 34.05 -51.40
C LEU A 39 0.79 34.57 -50.09
N THR A 40 -0.41 35.11 -50.22
CA THR A 40 -1.27 35.65 -49.17
C THR A 40 -1.67 34.56 -48.18
N THR A 41 -1.19 34.62 -46.96
CA THR A 41 -1.74 33.88 -45.81
C THR A 41 -2.75 34.76 -45.08
N SER A 42 -3.96 34.25 -44.91
CA SER A 42 -5.05 34.85 -44.13
C SER A 42 -4.60 35.25 -42.72
N PRO A 43 -5.14 36.33 -42.12
CA PRO A 43 -4.78 36.71 -40.76
C PRO A 43 -5.30 35.65 -39.79
N LEU A 44 -4.38 35.04 -39.04
CA LEU A 44 -4.69 34.41 -37.75
C LEU A 44 -5.39 35.45 -36.87
N PRO A 45 -6.43 35.10 -36.10
CA PRO A 45 -7.01 36.03 -35.15
C PRO A 45 -5.94 36.39 -34.13
N THR A 46 -5.55 37.67 -34.12
CA THR A 46 -4.77 38.26 -33.05
C THR A 46 -5.52 38.03 -31.76
N PHE A 47 -5.00 37.14 -30.89
CA PHE A 47 -5.36 37.18 -29.48
C PHE A 47 -4.92 38.56 -28.97
N GLU A 48 -5.87 39.49 -28.85
CA GLU A 48 -5.66 40.67 -28.04
C GLU A 48 -5.33 40.19 -26.63
N ARG A 49 -4.05 40.29 -26.27
CA ARG A 49 -3.63 40.17 -24.88
C ARG A 49 -4.26 41.35 -24.17
N GLN A 50 -5.43 41.15 -23.56
CA GLN A 50 -6.00 42.13 -22.65
C GLN A 50 -4.96 42.38 -21.56
N GLN A 51 -4.27 43.52 -21.64
CA GLN A 51 -3.50 44.06 -20.54
C GLN A 51 -4.52 44.51 -19.49
N ARG A 52 -4.87 43.58 -18.59
CA ARG A 52 -5.65 43.96 -17.41
C ARG A 52 -4.72 44.75 -16.49
N HIS A 53 -4.94 46.05 -16.40
CA HIS A 53 -4.29 46.88 -15.40
C HIS A 53 -4.79 46.48 -14.01
N CYS A 54 -3.90 45.90 -13.21
CA CYS A 54 -4.15 45.58 -11.81
C CYS A 54 -4.04 46.88 -10.99
N TYR A 55 -5.17 47.58 -10.81
CA TYR A 55 -5.27 48.62 -9.78
C TYR A 55 -5.56 47.94 -8.43
N GLY A 56 -4.51 47.73 -7.64
CA GLY A 56 -4.64 47.59 -6.20
C GLY A 56 -4.82 48.99 -5.60
N ASN A 57 -5.97 49.26 -4.99
CA ASN A 57 -6.11 50.39 -4.07
C ASN A 57 -5.50 49.85 -2.76
N VAL A 58 -4.21 49.97 -2.47
CA VAL A 58 -3.62 51.13 -1.77
C VAL A 58 -2.09 51.24 -2.01
N SER A 59 -1.44 50.31 -2.73
CA SER A 59 0.01 50.35 -2.98
C SER A 59 0.43 49.66 -4.30
N PRO A 60 1.35 50.23 -5.11
CA PRO A 60 1.93 49.53 -6.25
C PRO A 60 2.65 48.26 -5.78
N GLY A 61 2.19 47.08 -6.22
CA GLY A 61 2.74 45.79 -5.81
C GLY A 61 1.80 44.89 -5.01
N GLU A 62 0.59 45.36 -4.66
CA GLU A 62 -0.46 44.49 -4.14
C GLU A 62 -1.02 43.62 -5.28
N PHE A 63 -0.78 42.31 -5.21
CA PHE A 63 -1.42 41.31 -6.07
C PHE A 63 -2.67 40.77 -5.35
N PRO A 64 -3.89 41.25 -5.66
CA PRO A 64 -5.08 40.63 -5.10
C PRO A 64 -5.13 39.18 -5.58
N LEU A 65 -5.00 38.23 -4.65
CA LEU A 65 -5.07 36.78 -4.93
C LEU A 65 -6.38 36.42 -5.65
N SER A 66 -7.44 37.22 -5.45
CA SER A 66 -8.72 37.13 -6.16
C SER A 66 -8.65 37.45 -7.65
N ALA A 67 -7.66 38.23 -8.11
CA ALA A 67 -7.53 38.60 -9.52
C ALA A 67 -6.93 37.48 -10.38
N ASN A 68 -6.26 36.50 -9.76
CA ASN A 68 -5.66 35.35 -10.46
C ASN A 68 -5.84 34.05 -9.67
N PRO A 69 -7.05 33.45 -9.70
CA PRO A 69 -7.35 32.19 -9.02
C PRO A 69 -6.41 31.04 -9.43
N SER A 70 -5.87 31.06 -10.66
CA SER A 70 -4.92 30.08 -11.17
C SER A 70 -3.57 30.08 -10.43
N ILE A 71 -3.08 31.25 -9.98
CA ILE A 71 -1.85 31.34 -9.19
C ILE A 71 -2.09 30.73 -7.80
N VAL A 72 -3.23 31.03 -7.19
CA VAL A 72 -3.59 30.46 -5.89
C VAL A 72 -3.72 28.94 -5.99
N LEU A 73 -4.42 28.45 -7.02
CA LEU A 73 -4.53 27.02 -7.28
C LEU A 73 -3.15 26.37 -7.47
N HIS A 74 -2.24 27.02 -8.21
CA HIS A 74 -0.87 26.53 -8.36
C HIS A 74 -0.11 26.45 -7.03
N VAL A 75 -0.27 27.45 -6.14
CA VAL A 75 0.36 27.41 -4.81
C VAL A 75 -0.24 26.29 -3.96
N LEU A 76 -1.56 26.18 -3.89
CA LEU A 76 -2.24 25.14 -3.09
C LEU A 76 -1.85 23.72 -3.54
N THR A 77 -1.74 23.52 -4.86
CA THR A 77 -1.43 22.22 -5.46
C THR A 77 0.06 21.93 -5.53
N GLY A 78 0.91 22.95 -5.69
CA GLY A 78 2.37 22.84 -5.79
C GLY A 78 3.06 22.70 -4.43
N CYS A 79 2.43 23.20 -3.35
CA CYS A 79 2.94 23.02 -1.99
C CYS A 79 2.57 21.66 -1.37
N ASN A 80 1.88 20.76 -2.10
CA ASN A 80 1.46 19.44 -1.62
C ASN A 80 0.75 19.47 -0.25
N LEU A 81 -0.18 20.42 -0.07
CA LEU A 81 -0.94 20.56 1.16
C LEU A 81 -1.75 19.28 1.46
N ASP A 82 -1.78 18.88 2.73
CA ASP A 82 -2.62 17.75 3.15
C ASP A 82 -4.10 18.12 3.00
N PRO A 83 -4.99 17.16 2.68
CA PRO A 83 -6.44 17.38 2.68
C PRO A 83 -6.98 18.10 3.92
N GLN A 84 -6.39 17.86 5.10
CA GLN A 84 -6.77 18.55 6.34
C GLN A 84 -6.37 20.03 6.32
N ASP A 85 -5.24 20.37 5.72
CA ASP A 85 -4.79 21.76 5.60
C ASP A 85 -5.68 22.53 4.63
N LEU A 86 -6.08 21.92 3.51
CA LEU A 86 -7.09 22.48 2.61
C LEU A 86 -8.44 22.70 3.33
N ALA A 87 -8.87 21.75 4.15
CA ALA A 87 -10.09 21.89 4.95
C ALA A 87 -9.97 23.00 6.00
N LYS A 88 -8.81 23.15 6.66
CA LYS A 88 -8.56 24.25 7.62
C LYS A 88 -8.54 25.60 6.92
N LEU A 89 -7.91 25.72 5.75
CA LEU A 89 -7.90 26.96 4.97
C LEU A 89 -9.33 27.39 4.62
N GLU A 90 -10.16 26.47 4.12
CA GLU A 90 -11.57 26.73 3.81
C GLU A 90 -12.41 27.06 5.06
N ALA A 91 -12.10 26.45 6.20
CA ALA A 91 -12.81 26.72 7.45
C ALA A 91 -12.46 28.09 8.06
N THR A 92 -11.19 28.51 7.93
CA THR A 92 -10.64 29.71 8.59
C THR A 92 -10.66 30.96 7.72
N CYS A 93 -10.80 30.83 6.40
CA CYS A 93 -10.72 31.97 5.48
C CYS A 93 -11.82 31.91 4.41
N SER A 94 -12.66 32.96 4.37
CA SER A 94 -13.81 33.06 3.47
C SER A 94 -13.43 33.00 1.99
N PHE A 95 -12.23 33.48 1.63
CA PHE A 95 -11.71 33.43 0.27
C PHE A 95 -11.68 32.00 -0.28
N PHE A 96 -11.23 31.02 0.51
CA PHE A 96 -11.14 29.63 0.08
C PHE A 96 -12.48 28.88 0.11
N ARG A 97 -13.53 29.47 0.71
CA ARG A 97 -14.89 28.91 0.79
C ARG A 97 -15.77 29.36 -0.37
N GLN A 98 -15.52 30.54 -0.93
CA GLN A 98 -16.29 31.01 -2.08
C GLN A 98 -15.99 30.16 -3.33
N PRO A 99 -16.95 30.04 -4.26
CA PRO A 99 -16.70 29.39 -5.53
C PRO A 99 -15.50 30.01 -6.24
N ALA A 100 -14.64 29.16 -6.80
CA ALA A 100 -13.44 29.59 -7.49
C ALA A 100 -13.75 30.37 -8.78
N HIS A 101 -14.97 30.20 -9.32
CA HIS A 101 -15.42 30.79 -10.59
C HIS A 101 -14.42 30.58 -11.73
N PHE A 102 -13.81 29.39 -11.75
CA PHE A 102 -12.76 29.01 -12.69
C PHE A 102 -12.90 27.53 -13.07
N ALA A 103 -12.50 27.17 -14.28
CA ALA A 103 -12.56 25.80 -14.79
C ALA A 103 -11.65 24.83 -13.98
N PRO A 104 -11.92 23.51 -13.96
CA PRO A 104 -12.98 22.79 -14.67
C PRO A 104 -14.39 22.89 -14.06
N ASP A 105 -14.54 23.37 -12.82
CA ASP A 105 -15.84 23.45 -12.14
C ASP A 105 -15.96 24.78 -11.40
N TYR A 106 -16.90 25.62 -11.88
CA TYR A 106 -17.09 26.99 -11.43
C TYR A 106 -17.79 27.08 -10.06
N GLU A 107 -18.43 26.00 -9.62
CA GLU A 107 -19.18 25.94 -8.36
C GLU A 107 -18.31 25.45 -7.19
N LEU A 108 -17.18 24.80 -7.47
CA LEU A 108 -16.27 24.33 -6.42
C LEU A 108 -15.56 25.49 -5.74
N SER A 109 -15.38 25.36 -4.43
CA SER A 109 -14.50 26.24 -3.66
C SER A 109 -13.05 26.07 -4.11
N MET A 110 -12.21 27.08 -3.86
CA MET A 110 -10.78 27.03 -4.23
C MET A 110 -10.06 25.82 -3.62
N ALA A 111 -10.43 25.43 -2.39
CA ALA A 111 -9.85 24.26 -1.71
C ALA A 111 -10.31 22.92 -2.33
N GLU A 112 -11.58 22.82 -2.73
CA GLU A 112 -12.11 21.65 -3.44
C GLU A 112 -11.50 21.52 -4.84
N LEU A 113 -11.31 22.64 -5.55
CA LEU A 113 -10.67 22.67 -6.86
C LEU A 113 -9.20 22.24 -6.78
N ALA A 114 -8.47 22.71 -5.76
CA ALA A 114 -7.10 22.27 -5.50
C ALA A 114 -7.03 20.77 -5.21
N ALA A 115 -7.96 20.25 -4.40
CA ALA A 115 -8.02 18.83 -4.13
C ALA A 115 -8.32 18.01 -5.39
N LEU A 116 -9.24 18.46 -6.24
CA LEU A 116 -9.54 17.82 -7.52
C LEU A 116 -8.32 17.80 -8.45
N ASP A 117 -7.62 18.93 -8.61
CA ASP A 117 -6.39 19.02 -9.42
C ASP A 117 -5.31 18.04 -8.92
N MET A 118 -5.13 17.96 -7.60
CA MET A 118 -4.20 16.99 -7.00
C MET A 118 -4.65 15.55 -7.19
N CYS A 119 -5.96 15.25 -7.20
CA CYS A 119 -6.48 13.92 -7.56
C CYS A 119 -6.17 13.58 -9.02
N GLN A 120 -6.38 14.51 -9.95
CA GLN A 120 -6.16 14.33 -11.40
C GLN A 120 -4.71 14.00 -11.77
N LYS A 121 -3.75 14.37 -10.92
CA LYS A 121 -2.33 14.06 -11.09
C LYS A 121 -1.97 12.61 -10.75
N ARG A 122 -2.86 11.84 -10.12
CA ARG A 122 -2.55 10.50 -9.58
C ARG A 122 -2.90 9.39 -10.56
N ALA A 123 -2.03 8.38 -10.63
CA ALA A 123 -2.11 7.30 -11.62
C ALA A 123 -3.44 6.53 -11.59
N ILE A 124 -4.03 6.32 -10.41
CA ILE A 124 -5.27 5.54 -10.24
C ILE A 124 -6.51 6.34 -10.62
N PHE A 125 -6.48 7.66 -10.40
CA PHE A 125 -7.61 8.56 -10.61
C PHE A 125 -7.65 9.13 -12.03
N LYS A 126 -6.48 9.39 -12.62
CA LYS A 126 -6.33 9.91 -13.98
C LYS A 126 -7.15 9.15 -15.04
N PRO A 127 -7.13 7.80 -15.10
CA PRO A 127 -7.86 7.04 -16.13
C PRO A 127 -9.35 6.84 -15.80
N MET A 128 -9.87 7.35 -14.68
CA MET A 128 -11.28 7.20 -14.34
C MET A 128 -12.18 8.02 -15.25
N THR A 129 -13.37 7.49 -15.58
CA THR A 129 -14.45 8.26 -16.21
C THR A 129 -15.06 9.25 -15.22
N ASP A 130 -15.85 10.20 -15.70
CA ASP A 130 -16.49 11.16 -14.80
C ASP A 130 -17.52 10.49 -13.88
N GLU A 131 -18.22 9.46 -14.35
CA GLU A 131 -19.12 8.66 -13.50
C GLU A 131 -18.37 7.98 -12.36
N GLU A 132 -17.23 7.36 -12.65
CA GLU A 132 -16.38 6.69 -11.65
C GLU A 132 -15.82 7.68 -10.63
N ARG A 133 -15.41 8.87 -11.08
CA ARG A 133 -14.94 9.95 -10.19
C ARG A 133 -16.05 10.43 -9.26
N GLN A 134 -17.28 10.55 -9.75
CA GLN A 134 -18.43 10.93 -8.92
C GLN A 134 -18.83 9.81 -7.95
N ASP A 135 -18.81 8.53 -8.35
CA ASP A 135 -19.02 7.39 -7.43
C ASP A 135 -17.99 7.43 -6.30
N LEU A 136 -16.71 7.58 -6.63
CA LEU A 136 -15.65 7.68 -5.63
C LEU A 136 -15.84 8.88 -4.70
N LYS A 137 -16.23 10.05 -5.24
CA LYS A 137 -16.54 11.24 -4.46
C LYS A 137 -17.67 10.98 -3.47
N GLN A 138 -18.77 10.37 -3.91
CA GLN A 138 -19.90 10.02 -3.03
C GLN A 138 -19.47 9.07 -1.91
N ARG A 139 -18.72 8.02 -2.24
CA ARG A 139 -18.22 7.05 -1.25
C ARG A 139 -17.24 7.65 -0.24
N CYS A 140 -16.47 8.66 -0.65
CA CYS A 140 -15.61 9.40 0.27
C CYS A 140 -16.37 10.44 1.12
N GLY A 141 -17.68 10.63 0.94
CA GLY A 141 -18.49 11.59 1.69
C GLY A 141 -18.75 12.92 0.97
N GLY A 142 -18.62 12.95 -0.36
CA GLY A 142 -19.06 14.08 -1.20
C GLY A 142 -18.03 15.21 -1.39
N SER A 143 -16.77 15.03 -0.98
CA SER A 143 -15.72 16.06 -1.04
C SER A 143 -14.48 15.56 -1.76
N TRP A 144 -13.91 16.37 -2.64
CA TRP A 144 -12.64 16.08 -3.32
C TRP A 144 -11.46 16.05 -2.37
N LYS A 145 -11.50 16.79 -1.25
CA LYS A 145 -10.49 16.65 -0.18
C LYS A 145 -10.53 15.25 0.44
N LEU A 146 -11.72 14.67 0.60
CA LEU A 146 -11.85 13.32 1.14
C LEU A 146 -11.41 12.26 0.12
N VAL A 147 -11.67 12.47 -1.17
CA VAL A 147 -11.08 11.65 -2.26
C VAL A 147 -9.56 11.75 -2.25
N LEU A 148 -9.02 12.96 -2.11
CA LEU A 148 -7.58 13.21 -2.04
C LEU A 148 -6.95 12.46 -0.85
N ARG A 149 -7.63 12.48 0.30
CA ARG A 149 -7.23 11.73 1.50
C ARG A 149 -7.22 10.23 1.26
N TYR A 150 -8.28 9.68 0.67
CA TYR A 150 -8.38 8.27 0.33
C TYR A 150 -7.23 7.83 -0.59
N LEU A 151 -6.99 8.57 -1.66
CA LEU A 151 -5.93 8.27 -2.63
C LEU A 151 -4.54 8.33 -1.99
N LEU A 152 -4.25 9.34 -1.13
CA LEU A 152 -2.98 9.41 -0.39
C LEU A 152 -2.80 8.24 0.58
N ALA A 153 -3.86 7.89 1.31
CA ALA A 153 -3.82 6.74 2.22
C ALA A 153 -3.54 5.44 1.44
N GLY A 154 -4.15 5.27 0.27
CA GLY A 154 -3.90 4.14 -0.63
C GLY A 154 -2.45 4.07 -1.13
N GLU A 155 -1.84 5.20 -1.47
CA GLU A 155 -0.42 5.29 -1.89
C GLU A 155 0.55 4.92 -0.77
N VAL A 156 0.24 5.30 0.48
CA VAL A 156 1.04 4.91 1.66
C VAL A 156 0.94 3.40 1.91
N CYS A 157 -0.25 2.82 1.75
CA CYS A 157 -0.50 1.39 2.01
C CYS A 157 -0.04 0.49 0.85
N SER A 158 0.03 1.00 -0.38
CA SER A 158 0.28 0.21 -1.58
C SER A 158 1.59 0.59 -2.26
N ARG A 159 2.56 -0.34 -2.32
CA ARG A 159 3.82 -0.17 -3.06
C ARG A 159 3.66 -0.42 -4.57
N ARG A 160 2.65 0.17 -5.22
CA ARG A 160 2.25 -0.18 -6.61
C ARG A 160 3.33 0.13 -7.65
N GLU A 161 4.15 1.14 -7.40
CA GLU A 161 5.25 1.54 -8.29
C GLU A 161 6.64 1.14 -7.76
N LYS A 162 6.67 0.32 -6.72
CA LYS A 162 7.92 -0.15 -6.11
C LYS A 162 7.98 -1.66 -6.19
N SER A 163 9.19 -2.18 -6.12
CA SER A 163 9.42 -3.60 -6.08
C SER A 163 8.79 -4.23 -4.84
N GLN A 164 8.40 -5.50 -4.97
CA GLN A 164 7.77 -6.30 -3.94
C GLN A 164 8.37 -7.71 -3.95
N ALA A 165 8.41 -8.34 -2.79
CA ALA A 165 8.71 -9.76 -2.66
C ALA A 165 7.70 -10.37 -1.70
N ILE A 166 7.12 -11.49 -2.11
CA ILE A 166 6.07 -12.19 -1.37
C ILE A 166 6.58 -13.56 -1.00
N ALA A 167 6.68 -13.82 0.29
CA ALA A 167 7.00 -15.12 0.86
C ALA A 167 5.71 -15.95 0.98
N GLY A 168 5.45 -16.80 -0.01
CA GLY A 168 4.30 -17.70 -0.02
C GLY A 168 4.54 -18.99 0.78
N PRO A 169 3.54 -19.87 0.87
CA PRO A 169 3.73 -21.21 1.43
C PRO A 169 4.50 -22.07 0.42
N GLY A 170 5.79 -22.29 0.70
CA GLY A 170 6.70 -23.12 -0.10
C GLY A 170 7.19 -22.52 -1.42
N HIS A 171 6.75 -21.31 -1.80
CA HIS A 171 7.18 -20.64 -3.04
C HIS A 171 7.18 -19.12 -2.86
N SER A 172 7.79 -18.44 -3.81
CA SER A 172 8.13 -17.02 -3.70
C SER A 172 7.89 -16.30 -5.01
N ILE A 173 7.40 -15.07 -4.89
CA ILE A 173 7.14 -14.18 -6.01
C ILE A 173 7.88 -12.87 -5.77
N ALA A 174 8.64 -12.40 -6.75
CA ALA A 174 9.27 -11.09 -6.72
C ALA A 174 8.80 -10.25 -7.91
N VAL A 175 8.32 -9.04 -7.65
CA VAL A 175 7.85 -8.09 -8.66
C VAL A 175 8.82 -6.92 -8.68
N THR A 176 9.41 -6.65 -9.85
CA THR A 176 10.33 -5.52 -10.06
C THR A 176 9.58 -4.18 -10.17
N SER A 177 10.27 -3.04 -10.07
CA SER A 177 9.68 -1.71 -10.27
C SER A 177 9.04 -1.54 -11.67
N LYS A 178 9.61 -2.24 -12.66
CA LYS A 178 9.17 -2.31 -14.06
C LYS A 178 7.99 -3.26 -14.27
N GLY A 179 7.60 -4.01 -13.23
CA GLY A 179 6.48 -4.95 -13.24
C GLY A 179 6.79 -6.32 -13.86
N VAL A 180 8.07 -6.65 -14.07
CA VAL A 180 8.50 -8.02 -14.38
C VAL A 180 8.37 -8.89 -13.13
N VAL A 181 7.85 -10.11 -13.29
CA VAL A 181 7.63 -11.06 -12.20
C VAL A 181 8.61 -12.22 -12.28
N TYR A 182 9.29 -12.49 -11.16
CA TYR A 182 10.10 -13.68 -10.95
C TYR A 182 9.37 -14.63 -10.00
N SER A 183 9.45 -15.93 -10.27
CA SER A 183 8.94 -16.98 -9.39
C SER A 183 10.00 -18.05 -9.14
N PHE A 184 9.98 -18.64 -7.94
CA PHE A 184 10.87 -19.70 -7.49
C PHE A 184 10.29 -20.42 -6.27
N GLY A 185 10.78 -21.61 -5.97
CA GLY A 185 10.33 -22.49 -4.90
C GLY A 185 9.59 -23.72 -5.40
N SER A 186 8.67 -24.22 -4.56
CA SER A 186 7.82 -25.37 -4.86
C SER A 186 6.83 -25.07 -5.99
N ASN A 187 6.60 -26.06 -6.85
CA ASN A 187 5.77 -25.92 -8.04
C ASN A 187 4.85 -27.13 -8.33
N SER A 188 4.65 -28.02 -7.35
CA SER A 188 3.83 -29.23 -7.54
C SER A 188 2.38 -28.96 -7.94
N SER A 189 1.90 -27.73 -7.73
CA SER A 189 0.58 -27.23 -8.10
C SER A 189 0.58 -26.31 -9.33
N GLY A 190 1.74 -26.05 -9.96
CA GLY A 190 1.88 -25.04 -11.00
C GLY A 190 1.95 -23.59 -10.49
N GLN A 191 2.13 -23.39 -9.17
CA GLN A 191 2.08 -22.09 -8.51
C GLN A 191 3.24 -21.14 -8.86
N LEU A 192 4.20 -21.59 -9.68
CA LEU A 192 5.24 -20.71 -10.25
C LEU A 192 4.84 -20.09 -11.59
N GLY A 193 3.83 -20.61 -12.29
CA GLY A 193 3.35 -20.00 -13.54
C GLY A 193 4.28 -20.18 -14.75
N GLN A 194 5.23 -21.12 -14.69
CA GLN A 194 6.29 -21.30 -15.69
C GLN A 194 5.93 -22.30 -16.82
N GLY A 195 4.68 -22.76 -16.88
CA GLY A 195 4.23 -23.78 -17.83
C GLY A 195 4.61 -25.21 -17.45
N THR A 196 5.16 -25.42 -16.26
CA THR A 196 5.59 -26.72 -15.74
C THR A 196 5.11 -26.92 -14.30
N THR A 197 5.31 -28.11 -13.75
CA THR A 197 5.10 -28.44 -12.32
C THR A 197 6.41 -28.76 -11.59
N GLU A 198 7.55 -28.45 -12.21
CA GLU A 198 8.88 -28.69 -11.64
C GLU A 198 9.28 -27.55 -10.71
N GLU A 199 9.81 -27.87 -9.53
CA GLU A 199 10.30 -26.89 -8.56
C GLU A 199 11.51 -26.14 -9.14
N ASP A 200 11.65 -24.84 -8.82
CA ASP A 200 12.76 -24.02 -9.31
C ASP A 200 13.47 -23.32 -8.17
N TRP A 201 14.76 -23.58 -8.02
CA TRP A 201 15.55 -23.08 -6.88
C TRP A 201 16.15 -21.71 -7.15
N ARG A 202 16.04 -21.23 -8.39
CA ARG A 202 16.57 -19.94 -8.81
C ARG A 202 15.42 -19.06 -9.28
N PRO A 203 15.42 -17.76 -8.96
CA PRO A 203 14.44 -16.83 -9.48
C PRO A 203 14.41 -16.85 -11.01
N ARG A 204 13.25 -17.16 -11.59
CA ARG A 204 13.06 -17.12 -13.05
C ARG A 204 11.93 -16.18 -13.44
N PRO A 205 12.11 -15.36 -14.49
CA PRO A 205 11.05 -14.50 -14.98
C PRO A 205 9.91 -15.33 -15.58
N ILE A 206 8.66 -14.97 -15.29
CA ILE A 206 7.47 -15.58 -15.90
C ILE A 206 7.27 -15.00 -17.30
N ARG A 207 7.84 -15.66 -18.31
CA ARG A 207 7.89 -15.12 -19.69
C ARG A 207 6.53 -14.93 -20.35
N SER A 208 5.52 -15.69 -19.96
CA SER A 208 4.16 -15.55 -20.51
C SER A 208 3.47 -14.23 -20.12
N LEU A 209 4.04 -13.45 -19.20
CA LEU A 209 3.56 -12.11 -18.81
C LEU A 209 4.31 -10.98 -19.52
N GLU A 210 5.13 -11.28 -20.54
CA GLU A 210 5.82 -10.25 -21.31
C GLU A 210 4.82 -9.21 -21.87
N GLY A 211 5.10 -7.93 -21.65
CA GLY A 211 4.22 -6.82 -22.01
C GLY A 211 3.11 -6.50 -20.99
N VAL A 212 2.93 -7.31 -19.95
CA VAL A 212 2.00 -7.03 -18.85
C VAL A 212 2.78 -6.50 -17.65
N ARG A 213 2.50 -5.26 -17.22
CA ARG A 213 3.14 -4.66 -16.06
C ARG A 213 2.40 -5.07 -14.78
N ILE A 214 3.02 -5.91 -13.96
CA ILE A 214 2.46 -6.33 -12.66
C ILE A 214 2.83 -5.34 -11.56
N ILE A 215 1.88 -4.99 -10.70
CA ILE A 215 2.03 -4.02 -9.61
C ILE A 215 1.81 -4.63 -8.21
N GLN A 216 1.24 -5.83 -8.12
CA GLN A 216 1.02 -6.51 -6.85
C GLN A 216 0.95 -8.02 -7.07
N ALA A 217 1.43 -8.77 -6.07
CA ALA A 217 1.30 -10.21 -6.02
C ALA A 217 0.74 -10.67 -4.66
N ALA A 218 -0.01 -11.75 -4.67
CA ALA A 218 -0.42 -12.48 -3.47
C ALA A 218 -0.18 -13.98 -3.68
N ALA A 219 0.34 -14.64 -2.64
CA ALA A 219 0.67 -16.06 -2.67
C ALA A 219 -0.05 -16.79 -1.54
N GLY A 220 -0.66 -17.93 -1.87
CA GLY A 220 -1.29 -18.84 -0.91
C GLY A 220 -0.82 -20.27 -1.14
N ALA A 221 -1.36 -21.23 -0.38
CA ALA A 221 -0.92 -22.62 -0.49
C ALA A 221 -1.21 -23.18 -1.89
N GLY A 222 -0.16 -23.36 -2.70
CA GLY A 222 -0.27 -23.86 -4.07
C GLY A 222 -0.97 -22.93 -5.06
N ARG A 223 -1.12 -21.63 -4.77
CA ARG A 223 -1.81 -20.64 -5.63
C ARG A 223 -1.14 -19.28 -5.62
N THR A 224 -1.20 -18.59 -6.74
CA THR A 224 -0.63 -17.25 -6.94
C THR A 224 -1.61 -16.35 -7.68
N MET A 225 -1.73 -15.10 -7.23
CA MET A 225 -2.42 -14.03 -7.93
C MET A 225 -1.47 -12.89 -8.23
N LEU A 226 -1.63 -12.30 -9.41
CA LEU A 226 -0.91 -11.12 -9.84
C LEU A 226 -1.90 -10.07 -10.32
N ILE A 227 -1.63 -8.82 -10.02
CA ILE A 227 -2.46 -7.67 -10.42
C ILE A 227 -1.62 -6.78 -11.32
N SER A 228 -2.16 -6.45 -12.49
CA SER A 228 -1.53 -5.52 -13.44
C SER A 228 -1.85 -4.06 -13.13
N ASP A 229 -1.06 -3.14 -13.67
CA ASP A 229 -1.32 -1.69 -13.62
C ASP A 229 -2.63 -1.27 -14.31
N ALA A 230 -3.14 -2.11 -15.22
CA ALA A 230 -4.46 -1.98 -15.85
C ALA A 230 -5.62 -2.53 -14.98
N GLY A 231 -5.35 -2.96 -13.75
CA GLY A 231 -6.36 -3.50 -12.82
C GLY A 231 -6.81 -4.92 -13.12
N ARG A 232 -6.19 -5.60 -14.10
CA ARG A 232 -6.49 -7.00 -14.45
C ARG A 232 -5.82 -7.97 -13.50
N VAL A 233 -6.51 -9.07 -13.21
CA VAL A 233 -6.07 -10.12 -12.28
C VAL A 233 -5.67 -11.38 -13.03
N TYR A 234 -4.46 -11.87 -12.78
CA TYR A 234 -3.94 -13.12 -13.32
C TYR A 234 -3.76 -14.14 -12.20
N ALA A 235 -4.06 -15.41 -12.50
CA ALA A 235 -4.10 -16.50 -11.55
C ALA A 235 -3.41 -17.76 -12.09
N PHE A 236 -2.74 -18.49 -11.21
CA PHE A 236 -2.15 -19.80 -11.51
C PHE A 236 -1.91 -20.60 -10.22
N GLY A 237 -1.72 -21.91 -10.37
CA GLY A 237 -1.65 -22.88 -9.29
C GLY A 237 -2.85 -23.84 -9.26
N LYS A 238 -2.97 -24.58 -8.16
CA LYS A 238 -4.06 -25.53 -7.90
C LYS A 238 -5.34 -24.78 -7.52
N ASP A 239 -6.47 -25.26 -8.04
CA ASP A 239 -7.81 -24.75 -7.77
C ASP A 239 -7.88 -23.23 -8.00
N SER A 240 -7.34 -22.78 -9.13
CA SER A 240 -7.34 -21.38 -9.54
C SER A 240 -8.78 -20.89 -9.68
N PHE A 241 -9.22 -20.10 -8.69
CA PHE A 241 -10.46 -19.32 -8.61
C PHE A 241 -11.66 -19.92 -9.36
N GLY A 242 -12.27 -20.92 -8.72
CA GLY A 242 -13.55 -21.47 -9.13
C GLY A 242 -13.44 -22.55 -10.21
N ASP A 243 -13.79 -23.78 -9.85
CA ASP A 243 -14.00 -24.89 -10.79
C ASP A 243 -15.06 -24.59 -11.89
N ALA A 244 -15.77 -23.46 -11.79
CA ALA A 244 -16.80 -23.02 -12.73
C ALA A 244 -16.26 -22.30 -13.99
N GLU A 245 -15.06 -21.72 -13.97
CA GLU A 245 -14.56 -20.91 -15.11
C GLU A 245 -13.91 -21.73 -16.23
N TYR A 246 -13.60 -23.03 -16.00
CA TYR A 246 -12.82 -23.86 -16.94
C TYR A 246 -13.49 -25.17 -17.37
N GLY A 247 -14.76 -25.39 -17.01
CA GLY A 247 -15.66 -26.32 -17.70
C GLY A 247 -15.36 -27.82 -17.66
N ALA A 248 -14.63 -28.36 -16.68
CA ALA A 248 -14.44 -29.81 -16.56
C ALA A 248 -14.33 -30.29 -15.10
N GLN A 249 -14.98 -31.41 -14.78
CA GLN A 249 -14.92 -32.08 -13.48
C GLN A 249 -13.48 -32.55 -13.18
N GLY A 250 -12.82 -31.91 -12.23
CA GLY A 250 -11.52 -32.32 -11.68
C GLY A 250 -10.61 -31.12 -11.36
N SER A 251 -9.87 -31.18 -10.25
CA SER A 251 -8.89 -30.16 -9.84
C SER A 251 -7.87 -29.93 -10.97
N ARG A 252 -8.01 -28.81 -11.68
CA ARG A 252 -7.13 -28.45 -12.82
C ARG A 252 -5.99 -27.58 -12.31
N LEU A 253 -4.76 -28.07 -12.47
CA LEU A 253 -3.55 -27.26 -12.22
C LEU A 253 -3.41 -26.24 -13.35
N VAL A 254 -3.32 -24.96 -13.00
CA VAL A 254 -3.06 -23.88 -13.95
C VAL A 254 -1.57 -23.55 -13.86
N THR A 255 -0.78 -23.98 -14.85
CA THR A 255 0.68 -23.83 -14.81
C THR A 255 1.19 -22.56 -15.48
N THR A 256 0.33 -21.78 -16.12
CA THR A 256 0.66 -20.48 -16.72
C THR A 256 -0.37 -19.45 -16.25
N PRO A 257 0.02 -18.18 -15.99
CA PRO A 257 -0.91 -17.14 -15.60
C PRO A 257 -2.09 -17.01 -16.56
N GLN A 258 -3.31 -17.14 -16.04
CA GLN A 258 -4.56 -16.97 -16.78
C GLN A 258 -5.31 -15.74 -16.24
N LEU A 259 -5.97 -15.00 -17.12
CA LEU A 259 -6.83 -13.89 -16.73
C LEU A 259 -8.06 -14.43 -15.97
N VAL A 260 -8.40 -13.80 -14.85
CA VAL A 260 -9.61 -14.12 -14.07
C VAL A 260 -10.78 -13.35 -14.65
N GLU A 261 -11.60 -14.01 -15.46
CA GLU A 261 -12.67 -13.37 -16.25
C GLU A 261 -13.79 -12.81 -15.37
N SER A 262 -14.10 -13.43 -14.23
CA SER A 262 -15.09 -12.91 -13.28
C SER A 262 -14.73 -11.57 -12.65
N LEU A 263 -13.45 -11.16 -12.72
CA LEU A 263 -12.95 -9.87 -12.22
C LEU A 263 -12.68 -8.84 -13.34
N LYS A 264 -13.00 -9.14 -14.60
CA LYS A 264 -12.65 -8.27 -15.73
C LYS A 264 -13.25 -6.86 -15.68
N ASP A 265 -14.41 -6.73 -15.05
CA ASP A 265 -15.15 -5.46 -14.89
C ASP A 265 -14.84 -4.77 -13.55
N VAL A 266 -13.88 -5.29 -12.78
CA VAL A 266 -13.42 -4.72 -11.52
C VAL A 266 -11.96 -4.29 -11.67
N PHE A 267 -11.68 -3.00 -11.51
CA PHE A 267 -10.30 -2.52 -11.49
C PHE A 267 -9.67 -2.86 -10.14
N VAL A 268 -8.99 -4.00 -10.07
CA VAL A 268 -8.40 -4.53 -8.82
C VAL A 268 -7.04 -3.90 -8.56
N VAL A 269 -6.76 -3.60 -7.28
CA VAL A 269 -5.52 -2.93 -6.85
C VAL A 269 -4.77 -3.65 -5.74
N GLN A 270 -5.41 -4.59 -5.05
CA GLN A 270 -4.77 -5.45 -4.05
C GLN A 270 -5.48 -6.80 -4.00
N ALA A 271 -4.71 -7.87 -3.81
CA ALA A 271 -5.22 -9.20 -3.47
C ALA A 271 -4.65 -9.65 -2.13
N ALA A 272 -5.44 -10.39 -1.36
CA ALA A 272 -5.03 -11.06 -0.15
C ALA A 272 -5.62 -12.48 -0.14
N ILE A 273 -4.76 -13.48 0.05
CA ILE A 273 -5.15 -14.89 0.01
C ILE A 273 -5.09 -15.44 1.43
N GLY A 274 -6.24 -15.80 1.98
CA GLY A 274 -6.34 -16.60 3.20
C GLY A 274 -6.29 -18.10 2.89
N ASN A 275 -6.36 -18.95 3.92
CA ASN A 275 -6.28 -20.40 3.70
C ASN A 275 -7.52 -20.96 2.97
N PHE A 276 -8.69 -20.37 3.24
CA PHE A 276 -9.97 -20.84 2.72
C PHE A 276 -10.65 -19.85 1.78
N PHE A 277 -10.02 -18.71 1.49
CA PHE A 277 -10.67 -17.64 0.75
C PHE A 277 -9.68 -16.68 0.10
N THR A 278 -10.20 -15.90 -0.82
CA THR A 278 -9.47 -14.79 -1.43
C THR A 278 -10.28 -13.53 -1.28
N ALA A 279 -9.59 -12.42 -1.02
CA ALA A 279 -10.15 -11.09 -1.03
C ALA A 279 -9.40 -10.22 -2.05
N VAL A 280 -10.13 -9.39 -2.79
CA VAL A 280 -9.56 -8.37 -3.66
C VAL A 280 -10.15 -7.01 -3.33
N LEU A 281 -9.33 -5.97 -3.48
CA LEU A 281 -9.68 -4.57 -3.28
C LEU A 281 -9.75 -3.87 -4.63
N SER A 282 -10.86 -3.20 -4.94
CA SER A 282 -10.97 -2.35 -6.13
C SER A 282 -10.34 -0.97 -5.92
N ARG A 283 -10.04 -0.25 -6.99
CA ARG A 283 -9.48 1.12 -6.90
C ARG A 283 -10.43 2.12 -6.24
N GLU A 284 -11.73 1.87 -6.26
CA GLU A 284 -12.74 2.68 -5.57
C GLU A 284 -12.82 2.32 -4.08
N GLY A 285 -12.13 1.28 -3.63
CA GLY A 285 -12.12 0.84 -2.25
C GLY A 285 -13.29 -0.10 -1.92
N ARG A 286 -13.78 -0.88 -2.89
CA ARG A 286 -14.72 -1.99 -2.65
C ARG A 286 -13.93 -3.27 -2.38
N VAL A 287 -14.34 -4.02 -1.37
CA VAL A 287 -13.75 -5.32 -1.07
C VAL A 287 -14.63 -6.39 -1.67
N TYR A 288 -14.06 -7.31 -2.45
CA TYR A 288 -14.74 -8.50 -2.95
C TYR A 288 -14.10 -9.73 -2.34
N THR A 289 -14.88 -10.76 -2.02
CA THR A 289 -14.37 -12.05 -1.53
C THR A 289 -14.95 -13.22 -2.32
N PHE A 290 -14.16 -14.28 -2.50
CA PHE A 290 -14.53 -15.48 -3.27
C PHE A 290 -13.67 -16.71 -2.91
N SER A 291 -14.00 -17.85 -3.53
CA SER A 291 -13.36 -19.16 -3.40
C SER A 291 -13.45 -19.77 -2.00
N TRP A 292 -14.66 -20.10 -1.54
CA TRP A 292 -14.93 -20.70 -0.22
C TRP A 292 -15.21 -22.21 -0.32
N GLY A 293 -14.61 -23.03 0.56
CA GLY A 293 -15.02 -24.43 0.78
C GLY A 293 -16.18 -24.53 1.78
N ASN A 294 -17.13 -25.43 1.49
CA ASN A 294 -18.46 -25.70 2.08
C ASN A 294 -19.01 -25.02 3.37
N GLU A 295 -18.27 -24.47 4.35
CA GLU A 295 -18.87 -24.21 5.68
C GLU A 295 -18.72 -22.83 6.37
N THR A 296 -18.10 -21.76 5.83
CA THR A 296 -18.04 -20.47 6.60
C THR A 296 -17.88 -19.18 5.77
N LYS A 297 -18.83 -18.82 4.92
CA LYS A 297 -18.71 -17.64 4.03
C LYS A 297 -18.59 -16.30 4.78
N LEU A 298 -17.59 -15.47 4.42
CA LEU A 298 -17.51 -14.08 4.90
C LEU A 298 -18.54 -13.21 4.15
N GLY A 299 -19.47 -12.61 4.88
CA GLY A 299 -20.28 -11.49 4.42
C GLY A 299 -21.31 -11.73 3.33
N HIS A 300 -21.49 -12.98 2.85
CA HIS A 300 -22.38 -13.30 1.74
C HIS A 300 -23.44 -14.35 2.12
N GLN A 301 -24.69 -14.10 1.74
CA GLN A 301 -25.80 -15.07 1.85
C GLN A 301 -26.00 -15.85 0.54
N THR A 302 -24.92 -16.40 -0.02
CA THR A 302 -24.95 -17.02 -1.36
C THR A 302 -24.94 -18.55 -1.28
N GLU A 303 -25.30 -19.23 -2.37
CA GLU A 303 -25.33 -20.69 -2.47
C GLU A 303 -23.94 -21.33 -2.26
N PRO A 304 -23.79 -22.46 -1.53
CA PRO A 304 -22.49 -23.05 -1.15
C PRO A 304 -21.44 -23.18 -2.27
N ASN A 305 -21.86 -23.32 -3.53
CA ASN A 305 -21.00 -23.45 -4.71
C ASN A 305 -20.77 -22.13 -5.48
N ASP A 306 -21.09 -21.00 -4.87
CA ASP A 306 -20.87 -19.68 -5.43
C ASP A 306 -19.39 -19.32 -5.37
N LEU A 307 -18.73 -19.43 -6.52
CA LEU A 307 -17.29 -19.22 -6.68
C LEU A 307 -16.97 -17.83 -7.24
N GLU A 308 -18.00 -17.04 -7.55
CA GLU A 308 -17.89 -15.69 -8.11
C GLU A 308 -17.46 -14.66 -7.05
N PRO A 309 -16.67 -13.64 -7.43
CA PRO A 309 -16.37 -12.47 -6.61
C PRO A 309 -17.64 -11.73 -6.17
N ARG A 310 -17.85 -11.63 -4.85
CA ARG A 310 -18.99 -10.93 -4.25
C ARG A 310 -18.53 -9.73 -3.43
N PRO A 311 -19.15 -8.54 -3.58
CA PRO A 311 -18.80 -7.37 -2.79
C PRO A 311 -19.16 -7.59 -1.32
N LEU A 312 -18.21 -7.38 -0.42
CA LEU A 312 -18.37 -7.58 1.02
C LEU A 312 -19.30 -6.49 1.60
N LEU A 313 -20.57 -6.85 1.80
CA LEU A 313 -21.64 -5.95 2.22
C LEU A 313 -21.62 -5.65 3.73
N GLY A 314 -22.51 -4.76 4.15
CA GLY A 314 -22.67 -4.36 5.55
C GLY A 314 -21.95 -3.06 5.84
N ALA A 315 -21.19 -3.00 6.95
CA ALA A 315 -20.58 -1.75 7.39
C ALA A 315 -19.59 -1.14 6.38
N LEU A 316 -19.02 -1.94 5.47
CA LEU A 316 -18.07 -1.49 4.46
C LEU A 316 -18.70 -1.10 3.11
N GLU A 317 -20.02 -1.23 2.94
CA GLU A 317 -20.68 -0.99 1.65
C GLU A 317 -20.39 0.41 1.09
N ASN A 318 -20.46 1.43 1.96
CA ASN A 318 -20.25 2.84 1.62
C ASN A 318 -18.98 3.44 2.25
N ILE A 319 -18.04 2.60 2.68
CA ILE A 319 -16.80 3.05 3.29
C ILE A 319 -15.62 2.66 2.40
N PRO A 320 -14.80 3.61 1.93
CA PRO A 320 -13.70 3.30 1.03
C PRO A 320 -12.55 2.63 1.81
N VAL A 321 -12.20 1.41 1.42
CA VAL A 321 -11.09 0.63 1.97
C VAL A 321 -9.81 0.93 1.21
N VAL A 322 -8.69 1.12 1.93
CA VAL A 322 -7.37 1.43 1.35
C VAL A 322 -6.39 0.26 1.40
N GLN A 323 -6.62 -0.69 2.31
CA GLN A 323 -5.78 -1.88 2.47
C GLN A 323 -6.61 -3.04 3.00
N ILE A 324 -6.34 -4.25 2.50
CA ILE A 324 -6.85 -5.51 3.05
C ILE A 324 -5.70 -6.41 3.53
N ALA A 325 -5.94 -7.21 4.56
CA ALA A 325 -5.00 -8.24 5.01
C ALA A 325 -5.77 -9.52 5.40
N ALA A 326 -5.43 -10.64 4.76
CA ALA A 326 -6.06 -11.93 5.02
C ALA A 326 -5.19 -12.76 5.96
N GLY A 327 -5.78 -13.20 7.06
CA GLY A 327 -5.21 -14.24 7.91
C GLY A 327 -5.69 -15.63 7.48
N TYR A 328 -5.58 -16.62 8.36
CA TYR A 328 -5.96 -18.00 8.04
C TYR A 328 -7.42 -18.14 7.61
N CYS A 329 -8.34 -17.52 8.36
CA CYS A 329 -9.79 -17.61 8.17
C CYS A 329 -10.53 -16.33 8.57
N TYR A 330 -9.87 -15.18 8.48
CA TYR A 330 -10.43 -13.87 8.78
C TYR A 330 -9.77 -12.78 7.93
N LEU A 331 -10.42 -11.65 7.80
CA LEU A 331 -9.98 -10.51 7.00
C LEU A 331 -9.96 -9.24 7.85
N LEU A 332 -8.91 -8.45 7.71
CA LEU A 332 -8.86 -7.07 8.17
C LEU A 332 -8.99 -6.12 6.97
N ALA A 333 -9.75 -5.05 7.15
CA ALA A 333 -9.90 -3.98 6.17
C ALA A 333 -9.59 -2.63 6.84
N LEU A 334 -8.59 -1.93 6.33
CA LEU A 334 -8.26 -0.57 6.72
C LEU A 334 -9.09 0.40 5.88
N ALA A 335 -10.00 1.10 6.52
CA ALA A 335 -10.94 2.02 5.92
C ALA A 335 -10.51 3.49 6.12
N CYS A 336 -10.79 4.32 5.12
CA CYS A 336 -10.60 5.76 5.18
C CYS A 336 -11.96 6.46 5.35
N GLN A 337 -12.22 7.01 6.53
CA GLN A 337 -13.44 7.75 6.83
C GLN A 337 -13.14 9.25 6.99
N PRO A 338 -14.17 10.12 6.91
CA PRO A 338 -13.99 11.55 7.16
C PRO A 338 -13.34 11.84 8.52
N THR A 339 -13.70 11.05 9.54
CA THR A 339 -13.22 11.18 10.92
C THR A 339 -11.80 10.65 11.14
N GLY A 340 -11.27 9.80 10.26
CA GLY A 340 -10.12 9.00 10.63
C GLY A 340 -9.90 7.78 9.74
N MET A 341 -8.77 7.13 9.96
CA MET A 341 -8.61 5.75 9.53
C MET A 341 -9.26 4.83 10.58
N SER A 342 -9.85 3.73 10.14
CA SER A 342 -10.48 2.74 11.00
C SER A 342 -10.22 1.32 10.49
N VAL A 343 -10.28 0.34 11.38
CA VAL A 343 -10.08 -1.07 11.01
C VAL A 343 -11.37 -1.82 11.25
N TYR A 344 -11.77 -2.58 10.22
CA TYR A 344 -12.88 -3.52 10.27
C TYR A 344 -12.33 -4.94 10.19
N SER A 345 -13.00 -5.86 10.87
CA SER A 345 -12.69 -7.28 10.84
C SER A 345 -13.93 -8.12 10.56
N VAL A 346 -13.73 -9.25 9.90
CA VAL A 346 -14.77 -10.23 9.59
C VAL A 346 -14.18 -11.63 9.56
N GLY A 347 -14.97 -12.63 9.93
CA GLY A 347 -14.61 -14.05 9.85
C GLY A 347 -14.50 -14.74 11.18
N CYS A 348 -13.52 -15.64 11.31
CA CYS A 348 -13.41 -16.48 12.48
C CYS A 348 -12.88 -15.71 13.71
N GLY A 349 -13.66 -15.69 14.78
CA GLY A 349 -13.36 -15.05 16.06
C GLY A 349 -12.46 -15.87 16.99
N LEU A 350 -12.13 -17.12 16.64
CA LEU A 350 -11.41 -18.02 17.53
C LEU A 350 -10.09 -17.41 18.02
N GLY A 351 -9.92 -17.41 19.34
CA GLY A 351 -8.77 -16.81 20.06
C GLY A 351 -8.77 -15.29 20.13
N GLY A 352 -9.83 -14.61 19.68
CA GLY A 352 -9.97 -13.16 19.80
C GLY A 352 -9.33 -12.36 18.67
N LYS A 353 -8.92 -13.02 17.57
CA LYS A 353 -8.21 -12.40 16.43
C LYS A 353 -8.99 -11.35 15.65
N LEU A 354 -10.30 -11.21 15.90
CA LEU A 354 -11.10 -10.10 15.36
C LEU A 354 -11.03 -8.83 16.21
N GLY A 355 -10.49 -8.86 17.43
CA GLY A 355 -10.24 -7.63 18.19
C GLY A 355 -11.47 -6.98 18.84
N HIS A 356 -12.60 -7.68 18.94
CA HIS A 356 -13.87 -7.15 19.49
C HIS A 356 -14.08 -7.45 20.98
N GLY A 357 -13.08 -8.00 21.67
CA GLY A 357 -13.20 -8.43 23.07
C GLY A 357 -13.87 -9.78 23.27
N THR A 358 -14.39 -10.39 22.20
CA THR A 358 -15.04 -11.71 22.20
C THR A 358 -14.24 -12.71 21.37
N ARG A 359 -14.64 -13.99 21.43
CA ARG A 359 -14.10 -15.07 20.57
C ARG A 359 -15.14 -15.57 19.55
N THR A 360 -16.13 -14.74 19.24
CA THR A 360 -17.26 -15.07 18.37
C THR A 360 -16.96 -14.71 16.93
N ASP A 361 -17.39 -15.54 16.00
CA ASP A 361 -17.26 -15.26 14.58
C ASP A 361 -18.13 -14.05 14.17
N GLU A 362 -17.62 -13.25 13.25
CA GLU A 362 -18.33 -12.12 12.68
C GLU A 362 -18.67 -12.44 11.22
N LYS A 363 -19.97 -12.48 10.92
CA LYS A 363 -20.43 -12.77 9.56
C LYS A 363 -20.31 -11.56 8.64
N TYR A 364 -20.35 -10.35 9.20
CA TYR A 364 -20.23 -9.09 8.46
C TYR A 364 -19.10 -8.25 9.03
N PRO A 365 -18.50 -7.34 8.23
CA PRO A 365 -17.48 -6.43 8.73
C PRO A 365 -17.97 -5.64 9.95
N ARG A 366 -17.18 -5.71 11.03
CA ARG A 366 -17.44 -4.99 12.26
C ARG A 366 -16.26 -4.08 12.59
N LEU A 367 -16.56 -2.85 13.03
CA LEU A 367 -15.56 -1.88 13.44
C LEU A 367 -14.84 -2.36 14.71
N ILE A 368 -13.51 -2.24 14.73
CA ILE A 368 -12.69 -2.44 15.94
C ILE A 368 -12.64 -1.12 16.72
N GLU A 369 -13.56 -0.96 17.67
CA GLU A 369 -13.72 0.29 18.46
C GLU A 369 -12.53 0.60 19.36
N GLN A 370 -11.72 -0.42 19.71
CA GLN A 370 -10.60 -0.27 20.63
C GLN A 370 -9.57 0.76 20.19
N PHE A 371 -9.38 0.98 18.88
CA PHE A 371 -8.45 2.01 18.40
C PHE A 371 -8.88 3.43 18.77
N GLN A 372 -10.19 3.68 18.88
CA GLN A 372 -10.70 4.97 19.35
C GLN A 372 -10.41 5.15 20.85
N ASN A 373 -10.59 4.09 21.65
CA ASN A 373 -10.27 4.10 23.09
C ASN A 373 -8.77 4.34 23.34
N LEU A 374 -7.90 3.81 22.47
CA LEU A 374 -6.45 4.00 22.53
C LEU A 374 -5.98 5.34 21.93
N ASN A 375 -6.89 6.13 21.37
CA ASN A 375 -6.60 7.32 20.57
C ASN A 375 -5.50 7.05 19.53
N LEU A 376 -5.63 5.95 18.78
CA LEU A 376 -4.65 5.49 17.80
C LEU A 376 -5.30 5.53 16.40
N GLN A 377 -4.62 6.14 15.43
CA GLN A 377 -5.05 6.21 14.03
C GLN A 377 -4.31 5.15 13.21
N PRO A 378 -4.95 4.03 12.82
CA PRO A 378 -4.30 2.94 12.08
C PRO A 378 -3.83 3.40 10.70
N VAL A 379 -2.64 2.97 10.27
CA VAL A 379 -2.10 3.28 8.94
C VAL A 379 -1.59 2.05 8.19
N VAL A 380 -1.31 0.94 8.88
CA VAL A 380 -0.94 -0.34 8.27
C VAL A 380 -1.61 -1.46 9.07
N VAL A 381 -2.20 -2.43 8.37
CA VAL A 381 -2.74 -3.66 8.96
C VAL A 381 -1.96 -4.88 8.48
N ALA A 382 -1.78 -5.87 9.36
CA ALA A 382 -1.28 -7.20 9.04
C ALA A 382 -2.13 -8.27 9.74
N ALA A 383 -2.39 -9.37 9.03
CA ALA A 383 -3.21 -10.48 9.50
C ALA A 383 -2.42 -11.78 9.34
N GLY A 384 -1.99 -12.36 10.45
CA GLY A 384 -1.29 -13.65 10.51
C GLY A 384 -2.29 -14.80 10.60
N ALA A 385 -1.78 -16.02 10.79
CA ALA A 385 -2.66 -17.18 10.84
C ALA A 385 -3.60 -17.10 12.05
N TRP A 386 -3.05 -16.68 13.19
CA TRP A 386 -3.75 -16.68 14.48
C TRP A 386 -3.88 -15.32 15.15
N HIS A 387 -3.10 -14.33 14.74
CA HIS A 387 -3.06 -13.01 15.35
C HIS A 387 -2.96 -11.92 14.29
N ALA A 388 -3.20 -10.70 14.73
CA ALA A 388 -3.22 -9.51 13.91
C ALA A 388 -2.35 -8.42 14.52
N ALA A 389 -1.93 -7.49 13.68
CA ALA A 389 -1.15 -6.34 14.10
C ALA A 389 -1.51 -5.08 13.31
N VAL A 390 -1.32 -3.93 13.94
CA VAL A 390 -1.53 -2.60 13.37
C VAL A 390 -0.40 -1.67 13.75
N VAL A 391 0.01 -0.82 12.79
CA VAL A 391 0.82 0.37 13.05
C VAL A 391 -0.08 1.60 13.05
N GLY A 392 0.04 2.44 14.08
CA GLY A 392 -0.61 3.75 14.17
C GLY A 392 0.20 4.85 13.49
N LYS A 393 -0.46 5.97 13.12
CA LYS A 393 0.19 7.16 12.54
C LYS A 393 1.27 7.76 13.47
N ASP A 394 1.14 7.54 14.77
CA ASP A 394 2.10 7.94 15.80
C ASP A 394 3.29 6.95 15.93
N GLY A 395 3.30 5.86 15.17
CA GLY A 395 4.32 4.82 15.20
C GLY A 395 4.10 3.73 16.25
N ARG A 396 3.03 3.80 17.06
CA ARG A 396 2.70 2.73 18.01
C ARG A 396 2.27 1.47 17.28
N VAL A 397 2.64 0.32 17.85
CA VAL A 397 2.22 -1.01 17.35
C VAL A 397 1.22 -1.60 18.32
N CYS A 398 0.10 -2.08 17.78
CA CYS A 398 -0.86 -2.91 18.52
C CYS A 398 -0.90 -4.32 17.94
N THR A 399 -1.02 -5.31 18.81
CA THR A 399 -1.15 -6.73 18.47
C THR A 399 -2.32 -7.35 19.23
N TRP A 400 -2.99 -8.33 18.64
CA TRP A 400 -4.06 -9.10 19.30
C TRP A 400 -4.31 -10.44 18.61
N GLY A 401 -5.05 -11.32 19.28
CA GLY A 401 -5.35 -12.68 18.85
C GLY A 401 -4.70 -13.71 19.77
N TRP A 402 -4.24 -14.82 19.19
CA TRP A 402 -3.55 -15.86 19.96
C TRP A 402 -2.17 -15.38 20.41
N GLY A 403 -1.81 -15.66 21.67
CA GLY A 403 -0.53 -15.27 22.28
C GLY A 403 0.59 -16.30 22.18
N ARG A 404 0.30 -17.50 21.67
CA ARG A 404 1.20 -18.66 21.75
C ARG A 404 2.59 -18.35 21.19
N TYR A 405 3.61 -18.84 21.87
CA TYR A 405 5.03 -18.59 21.53
C TYR A 405 5.44 -17.10 21.56
N GLY A 406 4.61 -16.22 22.14
CA GLY A 406 4.91 -14.81 22.30
C GLY A 406 4.74 -13.97 21.03
N CYS A 407 3.98 -14.45 20.04
CA CYS A 407 3.81 -13.74 18.76
C CYS A 407 3.13 -12.36 18.86
N LEU A 408 2.58 -12.01 20.04
CA LEU A 408 2.05 -10.68 20.35
C LEU A 408 3.09 -9.74 21.00
N GLY A 409 4.23 -10.24 21.47
CA GLY A 409 5.31 -9.37 21.96
C GLY A 409 5.05 -8.71 23.32
N HIS A 410 4.07 -9.18 24.09
CA HIS A 410 3.72 -8.62 25.40
C HIS A 410 4.54 -9.20 26.57
N GLY A 411 5.59 -9.98 26.30
CA GLY A 411 6.44 -10.61 27.32
C GLY A 411 5.83 -11.86 27.95
N ASN A 412 4.75 -12.37 27.37
CA ASN A 412 4.03 -13.57 27.81
C ASN A 412 3.40 -14.27 26.59
N GLU A 413 2.67 -15.36 26.83
CA GLU A 413 1.95 -16.11 25.80
C GLU A 413 0.42 -15.95 25.87
N ASP A 414 -0.06 -14.92 26.56
CA ASP A 414 -1.48 -14.71 26.79
C ASP A 414 -2.19 -14.25 25.51
N CYS A 415 -3.41 -14.74 25.30
CA CYS A 415 -4.24 -14.29 24.18
C CYS A 415 -4.87 -12.93 24.50
N GLU A 416 -4.92 -12.04 23.52
CA GLU A 416 -5.53 -10.72 23.63
C GLU A 416 -6.74 -10.63 22.69
N SER A 417 -7.94 -10.41 23.22
CA SER A 417 -9.16 -10.34 22.40
C SER A 417 -9.47 -8.93 21.88
N ILE A 418 -8.67 -7.94 22.28
CA ILE A 418 -8.71 -6.55 21.81
C ILE A 418 -7.30 -6.10 21.44
N PRO A 419 -7.13 -5.16 20.48
CA PRO A 419 -5.85 -4.53 20.21
C PRO A 419 -5.18 -4.00 21.48
N LYS A 420 -3.96 -4.46 21.75
CA LYS A 420 -3.13 -4.04 22.89
C LYS A 420 -1.82 -3.47 22.39
N VAL A 421 -1.40 -2.35 22.97
CA VAL A 421 -0.15 -1.68 22.63
C VAL A 421 1.03 -2.56 23.06
N VAL A 422 2.03 -2.71 22.18
CA VAL A 422 3.28 -3.41 22.48
C VAL A 422 4.22 -2.44 23.19
N GLU A 423 4.13 -2.37 24.52
CA GLU A 423 4.86 -1.37 25.34
C GLU A 423 6.40 -1.42 25.17
N ALA A 424 6.94 -2.60 24.88
CA ALA A 424 8.37 -2.78 24.60
C ALA A 424 8.86 -2.00 23.36
N LEU A 425 7.95 -1.57 22.47
CA LEU A 425 8.23 -0.76 21.29
C LEU A 425 7.88 0.73 21.47
N SER A 426 7.62 1.19 22.70
CA SER A 426 7.21 2.58 22.98
C SER A 426 8.19 3.65 22.47
N ASN A 427 9.48 3.34 22.38
CA ASN A 427 10.52 4.22 21.85
C ASN A 427 10.84 3.99 20.36
N VAL A 428 10.07 3.13 19.68
CA VAL A 428 10.27 2.77 18.29
C VAL A 428 9.14 3.38 17.47
N LYS A 429 9.50 4.23 16.50
CA LYS A 429 8.52 4.74 15.54
C LYS A 429 8.36 3.73 14.40
N ALA A 430 7.39 2.83 14.53
CA ALA A 430 7.11 1.82 13.51
C ALA A 430 6.49 2.46 12.25
N VAL A 431 6.84 1.90 11.09
CA VAL A 431 6.29 2.28 9.78
C VAL A 431 5.70 1.09 9.02
N ASN A 432 6.05 -0.14 9.41
CA ASN A 432 5.53 -1.36 8.79
C ASN A 432 5.43 -2.49 9.82
N VAL A 433 4.49 -3.40 9.60
CA VAL A 433 4.31 -4.61 10.40
C VAL A 433 3.92 -5.76 9.49
N ALA A 434 4.43 -6.96 9.80
CA ALA A 434 4.09 -8.18 9.08
C ALA A 434 3.91 -9.34 10.06
N THR A 435 2.92 -10.18 9.81
CA THR A 435 2.52 -11.29 10.69
C THR A 435 2.45 -12.59 9.88
N GLY A 436 3.09 -13.64 10.40
CA GLY A 436 3.06 -14.99 9.83
C GLY A 436 2.15 -15.90 10.65
N ASP A 437 2.54 -17.17 10.81
CA ASP A 437 1.80 -18.13 11.65
C ASP A 437 1.84 -17.73 13.14
N TYR A 438 3.03 -17.80 13.74
CA TYR A 438 3.30 -17.41 15.13
C TYR A 438 4.45 -16.41 15.23
N THR A 439 4.62 -15.58 14.22
CA THR A 439 5.74 -14.65 14.11
C THR A 439 5.25 -13.26 13.74
N THR A 440 5.85 -12.24 14.34
CA THR A 440 5.61 -10.84 14.00
C THR A 440 6.92 -10.13 13.74
N PHE A 441 6.94 -9.30 12.71
CA PHE A 441 8.00 -8.37 12.38
C PHE A 441 7.49 -6.93 12.43
N VAL A 442 8.31 -6.03 12.97
CA VAL A 442 8.07 -4.59 12.97
C VAL A 442 9.27 -3.89 12.35
N VAL A 443 9.03 -2.96 11.43
CA VAL A 443 10.07 -2.13 10.80
C VAL A 443 9.93 -0.69 11.29
N SER A 444 11.01 -0.11 11.80
CA SER A 444 11.05 1.28 12.25
C SER A 444 11.26 2.27 11.11
N ASP A 445 11.01 3.55 11.36
CA ASP A 445 11.32 4.64 10.42
C ASP A 445 12.83 4.87 10.22
N ALA A 446 13.71 4.22 10.99
CA ALA A 446 15.14 4.16 10.74
C ALA A 446 15.53 2.98 9.84
N GLY A 447 14.63 2.02 9.62
CA GLY A 447 14.88 0.76 8.92
C GLY A 447 15.40 -0.37 9.82
N ASP A 448 15.39 -0.17 11.15
CA ASP A 448 15.64 -1.25 12.10
C ASP A 448 14.46 -2.23 12.10
N VAL A 449 14.78 -3.53 12.14
CA VAL A 449 13.78 -4.61 12.13
C VAL A 449 13.76 -5.26 13.50
N TYR A 450 12.56 -5.41 14.06
CA TYR A 450 12.29 -6.14 15.30
C TYR A 450 11.46 -7.37 14.99
N SER A 451 11.70 -8.47 15.70
CA SER A 451 10.91 -9.69 15.59
C SER A 451 10.62 -10.32 16.93
N PHE A 452 9.51 -11.06 16.99
CA PHE A 452 9.06 -11.79 18.16
C PHE A 452 8.09 -12.92 17.74
N GLY A 453 7.98 -13.95 18.58
CA GLY A 453 7.19 -15.14 18.31
C GLY A 453 7.98 -16.44 18.36
N CYS A 454 7.51 -17.43 17.58
CA CYS A 454 8.03 -18.79 17.59
C CYS A 454 9.50 -18.83 17.18
N GLY A 455 10.34 -19.33 18.09
CA GLY A 455 11.77 -19.47 17.88
C GLY A 455 12.11 -20.65 16.98
N GLU A 456 11.26 -21.68 16.92
CA GLU A 456 11.59 -23.01 16.37
C GLU A 456 12.07 -23.04 14.90
N SER A 457 11.94 -21.93 14.17
CA SER A 457 12.46 -21.78 12.81
C SER A 457 13.47 -20.64 12.72
N SER A 458 14.40 -20.76 11.78
CA SER A 458 15.38 -19.71 11.43
C SER A 458 14.73 -18.44 10.85
N SER A 459 13.40 -18.34 10.85
CA SER A 459 12.61 -17.30 10.19
C SER A 459 12.54 -15.98 10.96
N LEU A 460 12.96 -15.91 12.23
CA LEU A 460 13.08 -14.67 13.01
C LEU A 460 14.36 -13.88 12.70
N GLY A 461 15.39 -14.51 12.15
CA GLY A 461 16.65 -13.85 11.83
C GLY A 461 17.58 -13.59 13.02
N HIS A 462 17.29 -14.13 14.21
CA HIS A 462 18.21 -14.08 15.36
C HIS A 462 19.27 -15.20 15.27
N ASN A 463 20.53 -14.85 15.52
CA ASN A 463 21.62 -15.83 15.62
C ASN A 463 21.70 -16.35 17.06
N THR A 464 21.23 -17.56 17.35
CA THR A 464 21.71 -18.28 18.54
C THR A 464 23.00 -18.99 18.14
N GLY A 465 24.14 -18.45 18.57
CA GLY A 465 25.42 -19.15 18.44
C GLY A 465 25.29 -20.54 19.07
N ALA A 466 25.67 -21.58 18.33
CA ALA A 466 25.85 -22.90 18.90
C ALA A 466 27.00 -22.83 19.91
N VAL A 467 26.66 -22.62 21.19
CA VAL A 467 27.56 -22.90 22.30
C VAL A 467 27.30 -24.35 22.68
N ASP A 468 28.30 -25.19 22.44
CA ASP A 468 28.44 -26.58 22.88
C ASP A 468 27.34 -27.57 22.49
N GLY A 469 27.50 -28.20 21.31
CA GLY A 469 27.22 -29.64 21.09
C GLY A 469 25.82 -30.21 21.38
N GLN A 470 24.88 -29.39 21.85
CA GLN A 470 23.49 -29.70 22.11
C GLN A 470 22.68 -28.85 21.13
N VAL A 471 21.83 -29.53 20.37
CA VAL A 471 20.86 -28.92 19.46
C VAL A 471 19.83 -28.18 20.32
N ASN A 472 20.19 -26.99 20.79
CA ASN A 472 19.28 -26.13 21.54
C ASN A 472 18.24 -25.59 20.56
N ARG A 473 17.01 -26.08 20.71
CA ARG A 473 15.82 -25.53 20.09
C ARG A 473 15.85 -24.01 20.29
N HIS A 474 15.82 -23.27 19.19
CA HIS A 474 15.68 -21.82 19.21
C HIS A 474 14.57 -21.41 20.18
N THR A 475 14.89 -20.57 21.16
CA THR A 475 13.94 -20.12 22.18
C THR A 475 12.94 -19.14 21.60
N ASN A 476 11.67 -19.24 22.02
CA ASN A 476 10.65 -18.26 21.65
C ASN A 476 11.03 -16.86 22.14
N VAL A 477 10.75 -15.86 21.31
CA VAL A 477 11.03 -14.45 21.59
C VAL A 477 9.72 -13.80 22.04
N LEU A 478 9.54 -13.65 23.35
CA LEU A 478 8.25 -13.20 23.93
C LEU A 478 8.06 -11.68 23.92
N SER A 479 9.15 -10.93 23.74
CA SER A 479 9.16 -9.47 23.62
C SER A 479 9.97 -9.08 22.38
N PRO A 480 9.60 -8.00 21.68
CA PRO A 480 10.29 -7.56 20.46
C PRO A 480 11.80 -7.42 20.64
N GLU A 481 12.56 -8.17 19.84
CA GLU A 481 14.01 -8.11 19.81
C GLU A 481 14.50 -7.59 18.46
N ILE A 482 15.59 -6.83 18.45
CA ILE A 482 16.17 -6.33 17.22
C ILE A 482 16.85 -7.47 16.43
N VAL A 483 16.57 -7.53 15.13
CA VAL A 483 17.18 -8.49 14.20
C VAL A 483 18.58 -8.00 13.83
N THR A 484 19.55 -8.29 14.69
CA THR A 484 20.94 -7.81 14.54
C THR A 484 21.59 -8.25 13.23
N SER A 485 21.21 -9.40 12.69
CA SER A 485 21.70 -9.92 11.41
C SER A 485 21.30 -9.02 10.23
N LEU A 486 20.07 -8.47 10.22
CA LEU A 486 19.64 -7.48 9.23
C LEU A 486 20.29 -6.12 9.46
N LYS A 487 20.51 -5.73 10.73
CA LYS A 487 21.21 -4.47 11.06
C LYS A 487 22.66 -4.46 10.53
N GLN A 488 23.32 -5.62 10.52
CA GLN A 488 24.68 -5.78 9.98
C GLN A 488 24.77 -5.61 8.46
N VAL A 489 23.66 -5.75 7.74
CA VAL A 489 23.61 -5.53 6.28
C VAL A 489 23.80 -4.06 5.92
N ASN A 490 23.61 -3.14 6.89
CA ASN A 490 23.79 -1.69 6.72
C ASN A 490 22.97 -1.10 5.54
N GLU A 491 21.75 -1.60 5.37
CA GLU A 491 20.77 -1.11 4.41
C GLU A 491 19.47 -0.79 5.14
N ARG A 492 18.73 0.20 4.65
CA ARG A 492 17.46 0.59 5.26
C ARG A 492 16.36 -0.37 4.79
N VAL A 493 15.95 -1.27 5.69
CA VAL A 493 14.80 -2.17 5.42
C VAL A 493 13.52 -1.34 5.41
N VAL A 494 12.66 -1.59 4.42
CA VAL A 494 11.38 -0.87 4.23
C VAL A 494 10.18 -1.80 4.26
N GLN A 495 10.38 -3.10 4.10
CA GLN A 495 9.32 -4.08 4.14
C GLN A 495 9.86 -5.45 4.54
N ILE A 496 9.06 -6.16 5.33
CA ILE A 496 9.21 -7.59 5.56
C ILE A 496 8.02 -8.30 4.90
N SER A 497 8.29 -9.42 4.23
CA SER A 497 7.27 -10.38 3.82
C SER A 497 7.65 -11.74 4.40
N LEU A 498 6.71 -12.42 5.03
CA LEU A 498 6.92 -13.74 5.62
C LEU A 498 5.78 -14.68 5.28
N THR A 499 6.09 -15.96 5.26
CA THR A 499 5.10 -17.02 5.05
C THR A 499 4.01 -16.96 6.12
N ASN A 500 2.76 -16.81 5.66
CA ASN A 500 1.57 -16.89 6.49
C ASN A 500 0.86 -18.23 6.27
N SER A 501 1.40 -19.31 6.82
CA SER A 501 0.84 -20.66 6.71
C SER A 501 1.27 -21.55 7.87
N ILE A 502 0.38 -22.46 8.25
CA ILE A 502 0.60 -23.44 9.34
C ILE A 502 1.10 -24.80 8.82
N TYR A 503 1.13 -24.98 7.49
CA TYR A 503 1.44 -26.25 6.84
C TYR A 503 2.81 -26.26 6.15
N TRP A 504 3.47 -25.10 6.09
CA TRP A 504 4.72 -24.91 5.36
C TRP A 504 5.76 -24.28 6.27
N ASN A 505 7.01 -24.72 6.11
CA ASN A 505 8.13 -24.10 6.79
C ASN A 505 8.26 -22.64 6.34
N ALA A 506 8.34 -21.73 7.32
CA ALA A 506 8.29 -20.31 7.06
C ALA A 506 9.62 -19.77 6.55
N HIS A 507 9.55 -18.85 5.58
CA HIS A 507 10.68 -18.05 5.16
C HIS A 507 10.29 -16.57 5.14
N THR A 508 11.30 -15.72 5.16
CA THR A 508 11.16 -14.29 5.34
C THR A 508 12.03 -13.57 4.31
N PHE A 509 11.44 -12.58 3.66
CA PHE A 509 12.11 -11.60 2.83
C PHE A 509 12.21 -10.25 3.55
N ALA A 510 13.38 -9.63 3.47
CA ALA A 510 13.59 -8.23 3.81
C ALA A 510 13.92 -7.44 2.54
N LEU A 511 13.07 -6.47 2.21
CA LEU A 511 13.27 -5.56 1.09
C LEU A 511 13.82 -4.23 1.61
N THR A 512 14.84 -3.72 0.93
CA THR A 512 15.51 -2.45 1.25
C THR A 512 15.00 -1.31 0.37
N ASP A 513 15.22 -0.06 0.77
CA ASP A 513 14.89 1.11 -0.03
C ASP A 513 15.71 1.21 -1.33
N SER A 514 16.94 0.67 -1.32
CA SER A 514 17.82 0.53 -2.48
C SER A 514 17.39 -0.57 -3.47
N GLY A 515 16.29 -1.28 -3.19
CA GLY A 515 15.76 -2.34 -4.04
C GLY A 515 16.47 -3.68 -3.91
N LYS A 516 17.35 -3.87 -2.90
CA LYS A 516 17.96 -5.18 -2.63
C LYS A 516 17.00 -6.06 -1.82
N LEU A 517 16.96 -7.34 -2.19
CA LEU A 517 16.17 -8.37 -1.54
C LEU A 517 17.07 -9.31 -0.73
N TYR A 518 16.75 -9.51 0.54
CA TYR A 518 17.40 -10.48 1.41
C TYR A 518 16.41 -11.56 1.84
N ALA A 519 16.85 -12.81 1.92
CA ALA A 519 16.04 -13.96 2.29
C ALA A 519 16.68 -14.76 3.44
N PHE A 520 15.84 -15.30 4.32
CA PHE A 520 16.21 -16.18 5.43
C PHE A 520 15.02 -17.04 5.87
N GLY A 521 15.24 -18.02 6.73
CA GLY A 521 14.27 -19.05 7.12
C GLY A 521 14.41 -20.32 6.28
N ALA A 522 13.29 -21.01 6.04
CA ALA A 522 13.28 -22.28 5.33
C ALA A 522 13.60 -22.13 3.83
N GLY A 523 14.37 -23.08 3.30
CA GLY A 523 14.78 -23.13 1.89
C GLY A 523 14.77 -24.54 1.29
N ASP A 524 14.11 -25.48 1.97
CA ASP A 524 13.97 -26.90 1.60
C ASP A 524 13.25 -27.14 0.26
N LYS A 525 12.58 -26.11 -0.27
CA LYS A 525 11.89 -26.09 -1.56
C LYS A 525 12.49 -25.12 -2.58
N GLY A 526 13.63 -24.50 -2.27
CA GLY A 526 14.21 -23.43 -3.09
C GLY A 526 13.50 -22.08 -2.95
N GLN A 527 12.59 -21.92 -1.98
CA GLN A 527 11.78 -20.71 -1.75
C GLN A 527 12.59 -19.49 -1.30
N LEU A 528 13.87 -19.66 -0.93
CA LEU A 528 14.78 -18.54 -0.70
C LEU A 528 15.34 -17.93 -1.98
N GLY A 529 15.31 -18.67 -3.10
CA GLY A 529 15.94 -18.25 -4.35
C GLY A 529 17.47 -18.25 -4.29
N ILE A 530 18.02 -18.97 -3.30
CA ILE A 530 19.45 -19.06 -2.99
C ILE A 530 19.78 -20.54 -2.80
N GLU A 531 20.91 -20.98 -3.35
CA GLU A 531 21.37 -22.35 -3.22
C GLU A 531 21.84 -22.63 -1.77
N LEU A 532 21.26 -23.63 -1.13
CA LEU A 532 21.68 -24.07 0.20
C LEU A 532 22.83 -25.08 0.09
N VAL A 533 23.72 -25.06 1.08
CA VAL A 533 24.78 -26.07 1.18
C VAL A 533 24.14 -27.44 1.43
N SER A 534 24.72 -28.50 0.86
CA SER A 534 24.23 -29.88 1.04
C SER A 534 23.93 -30.18 2.52
N ASN A 535 22.73 -30.72 2.80
CA ASN A 535 22.16 -31.03 4.12
C ASN A 535 21.58 -29.86 4.94
N GLN A 536 21.59 -28.61 4.44
CA GLN A 536 20.84 -27.51 5.07
C GLN A 536 19.43 -27.39 4.50
N THR A 537 18.43 -27.28 5.39
CA THR A 537 17.02 -27.03 5.03
C THR A 537 16.57 -25.62 5.35
N GLU A 538 17.36 -24.88 6.13
CA GLU A 538 17.08 -23.51 6.55
C GLU A 538 18.35 -22.66 6.57
N ARG A 539 18.16 -21.33 6.56
CA ARG A 539 19.22 -20.34 6.67
C ARG A 539 18.83 -19.24 7.65
N ALA A 540 19.55 -19.12 8.76
CA ALA A 540 19.28 -18.10 9.78
C ALA A 540 19.81 -16.70 9.43
N LYS A 541 20.91 -16.63 8.67
CA LYS A 541 21.50 -15.35 8.26
C LYS A 541 20.85 -14.84 6.98
N PRO A 542 20.32 -13.61 6.95
CA PRO A 542 19.83 -12.99 5.73
C PRO A 542 20.89 -12.98 4.65
N GLU A 543 20.54 -13.47 3.47
CA GLU A 543 21.41 -13.47 2.30
C GLU A 543 20.71 -12.81 1.12
N ARG A 544 21.48 -12.10 0.31
CA ARG A 544 20.98 -11.38 -0.85
C ARG A 544 20.53 -12.37 -1.93
N VAL A 545 19.30 -12.22 -2.39
CA VAL A 545 18.77 -12.94 -3.55
C VAL A 545 19.26 -12.23 -4.82
N ASP A 546 19.76 -13.00 -5.79
CA ASP A 546 20.27 -12.46 -7.06
C ASP A 546 19.12 -12.11 -8.03
N ILE A 547 18.40 -11.03 -7.70
CA ILE A 547 17.35 -10.43 -8.53
C ILE A 547 17.59 -8.93 -8.58
N ASP A 548 17.63 -8.36 -9.78
CA ASP A 548 17.52 -6.92 -9.96
C ASP A 548 16.05 -6.50 -9.90
N LEU A 549 15.67 -5.86 -8.79
CA LEU A 549 14.32 -5.38 -8.57
C LEU A 549 14.08 -3.97 -9.12
N SER A 550 15.10 -3.33 -9.70
CA SER A 550 15.06 -1.91 -10.13
C SER A 550 14.47 -1.64 -11.50
#